data_AF-A0A6H1WTI3-F1
#
_entry.id   AF-A0A6H1WTI3-F1
#
_cell.length_a   1.000
_cell.length_b   1.000
_cell.length_c   1.000
_cell.angle_alpha   90.00
_cell.angle_beta   90.00
_cell.angle_gamma   90.00
#
_symmetry.space_group_name_H-M   'P 1'
#
loop_
_entity.id
_entity.type
_entity.pdbx_description
1 polymer ?
#
loop_
_entity_poly.entity_id
_entity_poly.type
_entity_poly.pdbx_seq_one_letter_code
_entity_poly.pdbx_strand_id
1 'polypeptide(L)'
;MRKARLGTLIFVFLVIGLVGGALSSSAAQRGLLIVITTNDQETAWQAFRLANFALSQGDQVKVYLTGKGVEILKAGNEPVDLAQKIENFLRAGGRLYG
;
A
#
# COMPACT_ATOMS: atom_id res chain seq x y z
N MET A 1 -53.73 7.96 20.54
CA MET A 1 -52.66 7.01 20.88
C MET A 1 -51.99 6.48 19.60
N ARG A 2 -50.93 7.14 19.12
CA ARG A 2 -50.16 6.69 17.95
C ARG A 2 -48.94 5.90 18.45
N LYS A 3 -49.07 4.59 18.65
CA LYS A 3 -47.92 3.69 18.82
C LYS A 3 -47.29 3.50 17.44
N ALA A 4 -46.49 4.48 17.00
CA ALA A 4 -45.61 4.29 15.86
C ALA A 4 -44.70 3.10 16.18
N ARG A 5 -44.75 2.08 15.31
CA ARG A 5 -44.22 0.75 15.56
C ARG A 5 -42.70 0.83 15.60
N LEU A 6 -42.13 0.73 16.80
CA LEU A 6 -40.68 0.67 17.05
C LEU A 6 -39.97 -0.35 16.12
N GLY A 7 -40.64 -1.44 15.76
CA GLY A 7 -40.13 -2.43 14.79
C GLY A 7 -39.95 -1.90 13.36
N THR A 8 -40.75 -0.94 12.90
CA THR A 8 -40.58 -0.33 11.58
C THR A 8 -39.33 0.54 11.53
N LEU A 9 -39.00 1.24 12.63
CA LEU A 9 -37.79 2.06 12.70
C LEU A 9 -36.52 1.20 12.74
N ILE A 10 -36.52 0.13 13.53
CA ILE A 10 -35.41 -0.84 13.60
C ILE A 10 -35.17 -1.49 12.23
N PHE A 11 -36.23 -1.85 11.51
CA PHE A 11 -36.12 -2.44 10.19
C PHE A 11 -35.53 -1.47 9.15
N VAL A 12 -35.89 -0.18 9.20
CA VAL A 12 -35.31 0.85 8.33
C VAL A 12 -33.80 1.01 8.60
N PHE A 13 -33.36 1.03 9.86
CA PHE A 13 -31.94 1.08 10.18
C PHE A 13 -31.17 -0.17 9.73
N LEU A 14 -31.77 -1.36 9.87
CA LEU A 14 -31.19 -2.62 9.42
C LEU A 14 -30.98 -2.62 7.89
N VAL A 15 -31.99 -2.18 7.13
CA VAL A 15 -31.93 -2.13 5.66
C VAL A 15 -30.92 -1.09 5.19
N ILE A 16 -30.85 0.09 5.82
CA ILE A 16 -29.84 1.11 5.49
C ILE A 16 -28.42 0.60 5.78
N GLY A 17 -28.19 -0.09 6.90
CA GLY A 17 -26.88 -0.68 7.22
C GLY A 17 -26.47 -1.79 6.25
N LEU A 18 -27.43 -2.61 5.81
CA LEU A 18 -27.19 -3.76 4.93
C LEU A 18 -26.97 -3.33 3.47
N VAL A 19 -27.69 -2.29 3.01
CA VAL A 19 -27.49 -1.68 1.68
C VAL A 19 -26.23 -0.80 1.64
N GLY A 20 -25.93 -0.09 2.73
CA GLY A 20 -24.71 0.72 2.85
C GLY A 20 -23.43 -0.11 2.86
N GLY A 21 -23.44 -1.30 3.46
CA GLY A 21 -22.30 -2.23 3.46
C GLY A 21 -22.04 -2.90 2.11
N ALA A 22 -23.06 -3.01 1.23
CA ALA A 22 -22.94 -3.61 -0.09
C ALA A 22 -22.42 -2.64 -1.17
N LEU A 23 -22.32 -1.34 -0.85
CA LEU A 23 -21.88 -0.27 -1.75
C LEU A 23 -20.44 0.21 -1.47
N SER A 24 -19.61 -0.60 -0.81
CA SER A 24 -18.17 -0.50 -1.05
C SER A 24 -17.87 -1.30 -2.31
N SER A 25 -18.02 -0.66 -3.48
CA SER A 25 -17.41 -1.19 -4.70
C SER A 25 -15.95 -1.48 -4.37
N SER A 26 -15.52 -2.74 -4.51
CA SER A 26 -14.09 -3.04 -4.53
C SER A 26 -13.52 -2.35 -5.77
N ALA A 27 -13.18 -1.06 -5.65
CA ALA A 27 -12.32 -0.41 -6.61
C ALA A 27 -11.15 -1.37 -6.78
N ALA A 28 -10.96 -1.90 -7.99
CA ALA A 28 -9.99 -2.94 -8.27
C ALA A 28 -8.69 -2.58 -7.54
N GLN A 29 -8.25 -3.45 -6.63
CA GLN A 29 -7.10 -3.17 -5.77
C GLN A 29 -5.90 -2.92 -6.70
N ARG A 30 -5.51 -1.66 -6.83
CA ARG A 30 -4.41 -1.26 -7.72
C ARG A 30 -3.10 -1.75 -7.11
N GLY A 31 -2.20 -2.22 -7.97
CA GLY A 31 -0.95 -2.83 -7.54
C GLY A 31 0.19 -2.51 -8.47
N LEU A 32 1.38 -2.35 -7.89
CA LEU A 32 2.61 -2.03 -8.60
C LEU A 32 3.70 -3.04 -8.21
N LEU A 33 4.33 -3.64 -9.21
CA LEU A 33 5.55 -4.45 -9.04
C LEU A 33 6.73 -3.71 -9.64
N ILE A 34 7.78 -3.49 -8.86
CA ILE A 34 9.04 -2.89 -9.28
C ILE A 34 10.12 -3.97 -9.21
N VAL A 35 10.88 -4.15 -10.29
CA VAL A 35 12.03 -5.06 -10.31
C VAL A 35 13.31 -4.23 -10.40
N ILE A 36 14.19 -4.37 -9.42
CA ILE A 36 15.47 -3.64 -9.37
C ILE A 36 16.61 -4.64 -9.61
N THR A 37 17.34 -4.42 -10.70
CA THR A 37 18.44 -5.30 -11.14
C THR A 37 19.83 -4.69 -10.98
N THR A 38 19.90 -3.40 -10.63
CA THR A 38 21.11 -2.59 -10.52
C THR A 38 21.45 -2.30 -9.06
N ASN A 39 22.73 -2.12 -8.73
CA ASN A 39 23.21 -1.60 -7.45
C ASN A 39 23.54 -0.10 -7.50
N ASP A 40 23.17 0.59 -8.59
CA ASP A 40 23.26 2.04 -8.67
C ASP A 40 22.32 2.69 -7.65
N GLN A 41 22.90 3.44 -6.71
CA GLN A 41 22.19 3.99 -5.55
C GLN A 41 21.16 5.04 -5.95
N GLU A 42 21.43 5.87 -6.95
CA GLU A 42 20.48 6.89 -7.42
C GLU A 42 19.26 6.22 -8.07
N THR A 43 19.49 5.22 -8.92
CA THR A 43 18.41 4.45 -9.55
C THR A 43 17.56 3.73 -8.51
N ALA A 44 18.19 3.11 -7.50
CA ALA A 44 17.49 2.48 -6.39
C ALA A 44 16.65 3.51 -5.60
N TRP A 45 17.23 4.66 -5.29
CA TRP A 45 16.55 5.74 -4.58
C TRP A 45 15.32 6.23 -5.34
N GLN A 46 15.43 6.42 -6.65
CA GLN A 46 14.30 6.82 -7.49
C GLN A 46 13.20 5.75 -7.51
N ALA A 47 13.57 4.47 -7.57
CA ALA A 47 12.63 3.35 -7.52
C ALA A 47 11.86 3.31 -6.18
N PHE A 48 12.56 3.44 -5.05
CA PHE A 48 11.91 3.49 -3.73
C PHE A 48 11.10 4.78 -3.53
N ARG A 49 11.47 5.89 -4.15
CA ARG A 49 10.65 7.12 -4.16
C ARG A 49 9.32 6.89 -4.87
N LEU A 50 9.33 6.26 -6.03
CA LEU A 50 8.11 5.87 -6.75
C LEU A 50 7.28 4.88 -5.94
N ALA A 51 7.91 3.88 -5.32
CA ALA A 51 7.24 2.88 -4.51
C ALA A 51 6.46 3.50 -3.34
N ASN A 52 7.10 4.42 -2.61
CA ASN A 52 6.47 5.17 -1.52
C ASN A 52 5.32 6.06 -2.03
N PHE A 53 5.49 6.71 -3.19
CA PHE A 53 4.43 7.50 -3.80
C PHE A 53 3.21 6.62 -4.11
N ALA A 54 3.40 5.47 -4.78
CA ALA A 54 2.30 4.56 -5.11
C ALA A 54 1.57 4.02 -3.86
N LEU A 55 2.31 3.67 -2.79
CA LEU A 55 1.70 3.31 -1.50
C LEU A 55 0.82 4.43 -0.96
N SER A 56 1.25 5.69 -1.06
CA SER A 56 0.46 6.85 -0.61
C SER A 56 -0.81 7.07 -1.44
N GLN A 57 -0.88 6.54 -2.66
CA GLN A 57 -2.08 6.57 -3.50
C GLN A 57 -3.04 5.39 -3.22
N GLY A 58 -2.68 4.50 -2.30
CA GLY A 58 -3.48 3.33 -1.93
C GLY A 58 -3.16 2.06 -2.73
N ASP A 59 -2.09 2.06 -3.53
CA ASP A 59 -1.68 0.87 -4.28
C ASP A 59 -0.99 -0.16 -3.37
N GLN A 60 -1.15 -1.44 -3.67
CA GLN A 60 -0.31 -2.49 -3.10
C GLN A 60 1.01 -2.58 -3.86
N VAL A 61 2.11 -2.22 -3.22
CA VAL A 61 3.42 -2.16 -3.87
C VAL A 61 4.33 -3.31 -3.44
N LYS A 62 4.95 -3.96 -4.43
CA LYS A 62 5.96 -5.01 -4.27
C LYS A 62 7.25 -4.58 -4.97
N VAL A 63 8.38 -4.72 -4.31
CA VAL A 63 9.72 -4.52 -4.89
C VAL A 63 10.44 -5.87 -4.88
N TYR A 64 10.96 -6.28 -6.03
CA TYR A 64 11.74 -7.50 -6.20
C TYR A 64 13.17 -7.13 -6.62
N LEU A 65 14.12 -7.38 -5.74
CA LEU A 65 15.54 -7.20 -5.99
C LEU A 65 16.09 -8.46 -6.65
N THR A 66 16.93 -8.32 -7.67
CA THR A 66 17.58 -9.46 -8.31
C THR A 66 18.90 -9.05 -8.95
N GLY A 67 19.76 -10.02 -9.28
CA GLY A 67 21.09 -9.74 -9.83
C GLY A 67 21.91 -8.84 -8.90
N LYS A 68 22.42 -7.71 -9.41
CA LYS A 68 23.16 -6.74 -8.59
C LYS A 68 22.28 -6.00 -7.59
N GLY A 69 20.96 -5.94 -7.82
CA GLY A 69 20.02 -5.22 -6.95
C GLY A 69 19.95 -5.75 -5.52
N VAL A 70 20.32 -7.00 -5.28
CA VAL A 70 20.36 -7.56 -3.91
C VAL A 70 21.45 -6.93 -3.05
N GLU A 71 22.48 -6.31 -3.67
CA GLU A 71 23.57 -5.64 -2.97
C GLU A 71 23.13 -4.31 -2.33
N ILE A 72 22.01 -3.73 -2.77
CA ILE A 72 21.42 -2.52 -2.16
C ILE A 72 21.04 -2.76 -0.68
N LEU A 73 20.85 -4.01 -0.25
CA LEU A 73 20.58 -4.31 1.16
C LEU A 73 21.85 -4.43 2.01
N LYS A 74 23.03 -4.49 1.37
CA LYS A 74 24.33 -4.63 2.04
C LYS A 74 24.89 -3.23 2.32
N ALA A 75 24.21 -2.48 3.17
CA ALA A 75 24.57 -1.10 3.45
C ALA A 75 25.87 -1.01 4.28
N GLY A 76 26.87 -0.31 3.73
CA GLY A 76 28.08 0.12 4.43
C GLY A 76 28.61 1.49 4.01
N ASN A 77 28.15 2.05 2.88
CA ASN A 77 28.51 3.38 2.36
C ASN A 77 27.36 3.95 1.51
N GLU A 78 26.14 3.90 2.01
CA GLU A 78 25.00 4.52 1.32
C GLU A 78 24.88 6.00 1.71
N PRO A 79 24.56 6.91 0.76
CA PRO A 79 24.08 8.22 1.11
C PRO A 79 22.84 8.04 2.00
N VAL A 80 22.82 8.78 3.11
CA VAL A 80 21.88 8.66 4.25
C VAL A 80 20.40 8.55 3.84
N ASP A 81 20.01 8.96 2.64
CA ASP A 81 18.62 8.99 2.18
C ASP A 81 18.09 7.65 1.62
N LEU A 82 18.91 6.75 1.05
CA LEU A 82 18.39 5.50 0.44
C LEU A 82 17.81 4.55 1.51
N ALA A 83 18.59 4.27 2.56
CA ALA A 83 18.14 3.46 3.69
C ALA A 83 16.83 3.99 4.29
N GLN A 84 16.69 5.32 4.41
CA GLN A 84 15.47 5.95 4.90
C GLN A 84 14.27 5.71 3.97
N LYS A 85 14.46 5.75 2.64
CA LYS A 85 13.37 5.45 1.68
C LYS A 85 12.92 3.99 1.77
N ILE A 86 13.86 3.06 1.93
CA ILE A 86 13.57 1.63 2.10
C ILE A 86 12.79 1.41 3.40
N GLU A 87 13.24 2.02 4.50
CA GLU A 87 12.56 1.94 5.78
C GLU A 87 11.13 2.48 5.71
N ASN A 88 10.94 3.66 5.10
CA ASN A 88 9.62 4.25 4.91
C ASN A 88 8.70 3.34 4.09
N PHE A 89 9.24 2.72 3.04
CA PHE A 89 8.51 1.79 2.18
C PHE A 89 8.01 0.57 2.96
N LEU A 90 8.86 -0.03 3.80
CA LEU A 90 8.49 -1.17 4.64
C LEU A 90 7.47 -0.78 5.72
N ARG A 91 7.67 0.35 6.39
CA ARG A 91 6.73 0.89 7.41
C ARG A 91 5.35 1.20 6.82
N ALA A 92 5.30 1.63 5.56
CA ALA A 92 4.06 1.90 4.83
C ALA A 92 3.36 0.65 4.27
N GLY A 93 3.85 -0.56 4.59
CA GLY A 93 3.24 -1.83 4.19
C GLY A 93 3.67 -2.35 2.81
N GLY A 94 4.67 -1.71 2.20
CA GLY A 94 5.32 -2.21 1.00
C GLY A 94 6.01 -3.56 1.25
N ARG A 95 6.02 -4.42 0.24
CA ARG A 95 6.67 -5.74 0.34
C ARG A 95 7.97 -5.75 -0.46
N LEU A 96 9.05 -6.12 0.20
CA LEU A 96 10.35 -6.28 -0.43
C LEU A 96 10.70 -7.77 -0.51
N TYR A 97 11.21 -8.17 -1.67
CA TYR A 97 11.70 -9.51 -1.97
C TYR A 97 13.10 -9.38 -2.56
N GLY A 98 13.98 -10.35 -2.33
CA GLY A 98 15.35 -10.34 -2.82
C GLY A 98 16.06 -11.66 -2.57
#